data_AF-A0A2E4YBL2-F1
#
_entry.id   AF-A0A2E4YBL2-F1
#
_cell.length_a   1.000
_cell.length_b   1.000
_cell.length_c   1.000
_cell.angle_alpha   90.00
_cell.angle_beta   90.00
_cell.angle_gamma   90.00
#
_symmetry.space_group_name_H-M   'P 1'
#
loop_
_entity.id
_entity.type
_entity.pdbx_description
1 polymer ?
#
loop_
_entity_poly.entity_id
_entity_poly.type
_entity_poly.pdbx_seq_one_letter_code
_entity_poly.pdbx_strand_id
1 'polypeptide(L)'
;MPRLSLWNPRKGNDYKFIDKMVKAHFEHGGTSLLVHKYLGSQDTTDPNYDPTKPAIQDLLFMENRDRKYDDNIYDLRGVYTVSDQDMDLSQFGMFLGNDQIIFTMSINDMVEKMGRKLMTGDVIELPHMREDLLLDEDAPAVNQYWVVQDASKAAEGFDPGWWPHIWRVRCKQLQDTQEYSDILGTGEEADDLKNLLSTYNKELQINDAIVEEAQENVPGKYWDYRTNNLQYAPEGQHPKDVDMATVASGTRFPSNPAENSYFLRTDYNPNRLFQYQGIKWYKIEDSDGGWEVGNHLHHKFINNDGVVKLEDGTTIAGKVNLSKAVKPKVD
;
A
#
# COMPACT_ATOMS: atom_id res chain seq x y z
N MET A 1 49.89 -9.69 -41.81
CA MET A 1 48.72 -8.79 -41.76
C MET A 1 48.85 -7.92 -40.52
N PRO A 2 48.85 -6.60 -40.63
CA PRO A 2 48.75 -5.75 -39.44
C PRO A 2 47.41 -6.05 -38.77
N ARG A 3 47.44 -6.36 -37.48
CA ARG A 3 46.21 -6.52 -36.68
C ARG A 3 45.61 -5.13 -36.50
N LEU A 4 44.71 -4.73 -37.41
CA LEU A 4 43.85 -3.57 -37.18
C LEU A 4 42.98 -3.89 -35.97
N SER A 5 43.34 -3.33 -34.82
CA SER A 5 42.49 -3.28 -33.64
C SER A 5 41.49 -2.16 -33.84
N LEU A 6 40.20 -2.48 -33.86
CA LEU A 6 39.11 -1.49 -33.83
C LEU A 6 39.08 -0.73 -32.49
N TRP A 7 39.63 -1.34 -31.43
CA TRP A 7 39.74 -0.74 -30.11
C TRP A 7 40.92 0.22 -30.03
N ASN A 8 40.65 1.45 -29.59
CA ASN A 8 41.68 2.43 -29.25
C ASN A 8 41.74 2.62 -27.73
N PRO A 9 42.84 2.23 -27.06
CA PRO A 9 42.95 2.31 -25.61
C PRO A 9 43.09 3.75 -25.07
N ARG A 10 43.29 4.76 -25.94
CA ARG A 10 43.43 6.16 -25.52
C ARG A 10 42.18 6.96 -25.89
N LYS A 11 41.64 7.69 -24.90
CA LYS A 11 40.59 8.69 -25.12
C LYS A 11 41.19 9.92 -25.80
N GLY A 12 41.13 9.95 -27.13
CA GLY A 12 41.63 11.04 -27.96
C GLY A 12 40.70 12.26 -28.02
N ASN A 13 40.96 13.15 -28.96
CA ASN A 13 40.11 14.32 -29.21
C ASN A 13 38.74 13.92 -29.78
N ASP A 14 38.69 12.86 -30.59
CA ASP A 14 37.45 12.35 -31.18
C ASP A 14 36.45 11.90 -30.12
N TYR A 15 36.91 11.18 -29.09
CA TYR A 15 36.10 10.82 -27.91
C TYR A 15 35.50 12.08 -27.26
N LYS A 16 36.32 13.10 -27.01
CA LYS A 16 35.86 14.34 -26.36
C LYS A 16 34.87 15.12 -27.23
N PHE A 17 35.03 15.07 -28.55
CA PHE A 17 34.12 15.70 -29.48
C PHE A 17 32.75 15.00 -29.50
N ILE A 18 32.75 13.67 -29.64
CA ILE A 18 31.52 12.86 -29.62
C ILE A 18 30.83 12.99 -28.27
N ASP A 19 31.57 12.93 -27.18
CA ASP A 19 31.03 13.08 -25.82
C ASP A 19 30.31 14.42 -25.62
N LYS A 20 30.88 15.52 -26.11
CA LYS A 20 30.23 16.84 -26.05
C LYS A 20 28.93 16.87 -26.86
N MET A 21 28.91 16.26 -28.03
CA MET A 21 27.69 16.18 -28.85
C MET A 21 26.60 15.33 -28.18
N VAL A 22 26.97 14.19 -27.61
CA VAL A 22 26.06 13.32 -26.85
C VAL A 22 25.57 14.04 -25.60
N LYS A 23 26.45 14.72 -24.86
CA LYS A 23 26.07 15.53 -23.68
C LYS A 23 25.07 16.62 -24.06
N ALA A 24 25.31 17.36 -25.14
CA ALA A 24 24.40 18.40 -25.62
C ALA A 24 23.02 17.85 -26.01
N HIS A 25 22.94 16.63 -26.56
CA HIS A 25 21.66 15.99 -26.85
C HIS A 25 20.83 15.79 -25.58
N PHE A 26 21.43 15.31 -24.48
CA PHE A 26 20.73 15.13 -23.21
C PHE A 26 20.44 16.46 -22.51
N GLU A 27 21.33 17.45 -22.58
CA GLU A 27 21.10 18.76 -21.97
C GLU A 27 19.93 19.51 -22.62
N HIS A 28 19.77 19.41 -23.94
CA HIS A 28 18.71 20.10 -24.66
C HIS A 28 17.42 19.29 -24.82
N GLY A 29 17.53 17.97 -24.98
CA GLY A 29 16.39 17.08 -25.22
C GLY A 29 15.93 16.29 -24.00
N GLY A 30 16.73 16.24 -22.93
CA GLY A 30 16.44 15.47 -21.73
C GLY A 30 15.61 16.22 -20.69
N THR A 31 14.81 15.46 -19.95
CA THR A 31 14.11 15.94 -18.76
C THR A 31 15.08 15.99 -17.58
N SER A 32 14.76 16.81 -16.57
CA SER A 32 15.46 16.81 -15.29
C SER A 32 15.12 15.54 -14.54
N LEU A 33 16.14 14.88 -14.00
CA LEU A 33 16.09 13.69 -13.18
C LEU A 33 16.74 14.06 -11.84
N LEU A 34 15.93 14.17 -10.80
CA LEU A 34 16.44 14.43 -9.45
C LEU A 34 16.88 13.11 -8.85
N VAL A 35 18.16 13.00 -8.51
CA VAL A 35 18.76 11.75 -8.04
C VAL A 35 19.07 11.82 -6.56
N HIS A 36 18.50 10.87 -5.83
CA HIS A 36 18.90 10.52 -4.46
C HIS A 36 19.99 9.46 -4.55
N LYS A 37 21.22 9.87 -4.23
CA LYS A 37 22.41 9.04 -4.34
C LYS A 37 22.48 8.08 -3.17
N TYR A 38 22.50 6.79 -3.46
CA TYR A 38 22.65 5.76 -2.44
C TYR A 38 24.09 5.73 -1.89
N LEU A 39 24.24 5.80 -0.57
CA LEU A 39 25.55 5.76 0.10
C LEU A 39 25.88 4.36 0.62
N GLY A 40 24.87 3.55 0.91
CA GLY A 40 25.01 2.21 1.47
C GLY A 40 24.06 1.97 2.64
N SER A 41 24.39 1.00 3.48
CA SER A 41 23.67 0.72 4.73
C SER A 41 23.95 1.73 5.83
N GLN A 42 25.15 2.32 5.83
CA GLN A 42 25.58 3.32 6.78
C GLN A 42 26.48 4.33 6.07
N ASP A 43 26.32 5.61 6.42
CA ASP A 43 27.28 6.63 6.05
C ASP A 43 28.43 6.63 7.07
N THR A 44 29.59 6.12 6.65
CA THR A 44 30.81 6.10 7.49
C THR A 44 31.50 7.46 7.58
N THR A 45 31.02 8.45 6.82
CA THR A 45 31.57 9.80 6.77
C THR A 45 30.77 10.81 7.62
N ASP A 46 29.63 10.39 8.18
CA ASP A 46 28.82 11.20 9.08
C ASP A 46 29.56 11.45 10.42
N PRO A 47 29.65 12.70 10.90
CA PRO A 47 30.19 13.04 12.22
C PRO A 47 29.55 12.29 13.40
N ASN A 48 28.30 11.83 13.25
CA ASN A 48 27.54 11.09 14.26
C ASN A 48 27.64 9.57 14.10
N TYR A 49 28.47 9.07 13.18
CA TYR A 49 28.65 7.64 12.95
C TYR A 49 29.23 6.94 14.19
N ASP A 50 28.41 6.09 14.82
CA ASP A 50 28.82 5.22 15.93
C ASP A 50 29.12 3.80 15.41
N PRO A 51 30.40 3.39 15.31
CA PRO A 51 30.78 2.06 14.84
C PRO A 51 30.31 0.93 15.78
N THR A 52 29.84 1.25 16.99
CA THR A 52 29.35 0.26 17.95
C THR A 52 27.88 -0.10 17.76
N LYS A 53 27.14 0.65 16.93
CA LYS A 53 25.75 0.38 16.55
C LYS A 53 25.67 0.01 15.06
N PRO A 54 25.89 -1.25 14.69
CA PRO A 54 25.72 -1.67 13.30
C PRO A 54 24.25 -1.51 12.89
N ALA A 55 24.00 -1.07 11.65
CA ALA A 55 22.65 -0.96 11.06
C ALA A 55 21.98 -2.31 10.77
N ILE A 56 22.60 -3.39 11.24
CA ILE A 56 22.07 -4.75 11.20
C ILE A 56 20.88 -4.80 12.14
N GLN A 57 19.69 -4.70 11.58
CA GLN A 57 18.41 -4.73 12.29
C GLN A 57 18.09 -6.15 12.79
N ASP A 58 18.51 -7.18 12.05
CA ASP A 58 18.40 -8.58 12.45
C ASP A 58 19.77 -9.25 12.55
N LEU A 59 20.23 -9.46 13.79
CA LEU A 59 21.52 -10.08 14.10
C LEU A 59 21.54 -11.58 13.74
N LEU A 60 20.38 -12.23 13.66
CA LEU A 60 20.26 -13.67 13.38
C LEU A 60 20.35 -13.97 11.88
N PHE A 61 19.77 -13.10 11.05
CA PHE A 61 19.80 -13.23 9.58
C PHE A 61 20.83 -12.31 8.91
N MET A 62 21.55 -11.50 9.68
CA MET A 62 22.55 -10.53 9.20
C MET A 62 22.01 -9.66 8.05
N GLU A 63 20.72 -9.33 8.11
CA GLU A 63 20.05 -8.54 7.09
C GLU A 63 20.11 -7.07 7.48
N ASN A 64 20.54 -6.25 6.52
CA ASN A 64 20.52 -4.81 6.64
C ASN A 64 19.34 -4.26 5.84
N ARG A 65 18.28 -3.87 6.54
CA ARG A 65 17.04 -3.37 5.92
C ARG A 65 17.05 -1.87 5.64
N ASP A 66 17.90 -1.08 6.27
CA ASP A 66 17.84 0.38 6.08
C ASP A 66 18.86 0.82 5.01
N ARG A 67 18.38 1.57 4.00
CA ARG A 67 19.23 2.22 2.99
C ARG A 67 19.41 3.68 3.37
N LYS A 68 20.65 4.17 3.26
CA LYS A 68 20.97 5.57 3.47
C LYS A 68 21.28 6.29 2.16
N TYR A 69 20.73 7.48 2.01
CA TYR A 69 20.94 8.37 0.87
C TYR A 69 21.73 9.62 1.26
N ASP A 70 22.34 10.25 0.27
CA ASP A 70 22.97 11.57 0.40
C ASP A 70 21.89 12.65 0.54
N ASP A 71 22.07 13.57 1.49
CA ASP A 71 21.14 14.67 1.72
C ASP A 71 21.08 15.63 0.51
N ASN A 72 22.14 15.67 -0.32
CA ASN A 72 22.17 16.48 -1.52
C ASN A 72 21.48 15.79 -2.69
N ILE A 73 20.48 16.47 -3.26
CA ILE A 73 19.80 16.03 -4.47
C ILE A 73 20.58 16.49 -5.70
N TYR A 74 20.89 15.56 -6.61
CA TYR A 74 21.63 15.84 -7.84
C TYR A 74 20.70 15.95 -9.05
N ASP A 75 20.77 17.04 -9.82
CA ASP A 75 20.03 17.20 -11.08
C ASP A 75 20.83 16.66 -12.28
N LEU A 76 20.38 15.54 -12.83
CA LEU A 76 20.89 14.94 -14.06
C LEU A 76 19.88 15.14 -15.20
N ARG A 77 20.39 15.23 -16.43
CA ARG A 77 19.54 15.29 -17.62
C ARG A 77 19.54 13.94 -18.33
N GLY A 78 18.35 13.41 -18.60
CA GLY A 78 18.20 12.13 -19.26
C GLY A 78 16.91 12.01 -20.06
N VAL A 79 16.85 10.98 -20.88
CA VAL A 79 15.70 10.64 -21.71
C VAL A 79 15.23 9.25 -21.31
N TYR A 80 13.91 9.06 -21.22
CA TYR A 80 13.31 7.75 -20.95
C TYR A 80 12.36 7.37 -22.07
N THR A 81 12.22 6.08 -22.30
CA THR A 81 11.28 5.56 -23.29
C THR A 81 9.92 5.37 -22.64
N VAL A 82 8.92 6.14 -23.10
CA VAL A 82 7.51 5.85 -22.81
C VAL A 82 7.03 4.86 -23.86
N SER A 83 6.70 3.65 -23.46
CA SER A 83 6.16 2.63 -24.35
C SER A 83 4.93 1.98 -23.72
N ASP A 84 3.81 2.07 -24.42
CA ASP A 84 2.59 1.35 -24.07
C ASP A 84 2.64 -0.03 -24.74
N GLN A 85 2.95 -1.07 -23.96
CA GLN A 85 2.85 -2.45 -24.43
C GLN A 85 1.55 -3.09 -23.93
N ASP A 86 0.56 -3.15 -24.82
CA ASP A 86 -0.69 -3.89 -24.59
C ASP A 86 -0.39 -5.40 -24.60
N MET A 87 -0.52 -6.03 -23.42
CA MET A 87 -0.33 -7.47 -23.28
C MET A 87 -1.59 -8.22 -23.68
N ASP A 88 -1.49 -9.04 -24.71
CA ASP A 88 -2.49 -10.05 -25.04
C ASP A 88 -2.34 -11.25 -24.08
N LEU A 89 -3.21 -11.30 -23.08
CA LEU A 89 -3.26 -12.38 -22.07
C LEU A 89 -3.72 -13.74 -22.63
N SER A 90 -4.08 -13.83 -23.91
CA SER A 90 -4.51 -15.09 -24.52
C SER A 90 -3.34 -16.07 -24.78
N GLN A 91 -2.10 -15.59 -24.76
CA GLN A 91 -0.92 -16.41 -25.01
C GLN A 91 -0.29 -16.91 -23.70
N PHE A 92 -0.65 -18.14 -23.31
CA PHE A 92 0.03 -18.84 -22.21
C PHE A 92 1.51 -19.06 -22.55
N GLY A 93 2.41 -18.50 -21.72
CA GLY A 93 3.83 -18.87 -21.71
C GLY A 93 4.84 -17.73 -21.91
N MET A 94 4.42 -16.49 -22.11
CA MET A 94 5.34 -15.35 -22.21
C MET A 94 5.02 -14.27 -21.17
N PHE A 95 5.56 -14.44 -19.97
CA PHE A 95 5.57 -13.41 -18.93
C PHE A 95 6.84 -12.55 -19.12
N LEU A 96 6.75 -11.48 -19.91
CA LEU A 96 7.76 -10.41 -19.86
C LEU A 96 7.39 -9.49 -18.68
N GLY A 97 8.34 -9.27 -17.78
CA GLY A 97 8.17 -8.34 -16.66
C GLY A 97 8.12 -6.91 -17.20
N ASN A 98 6.93 -6.32 -17.25
CA ASN A 98 6.63 -5.10 -18.00
C ASN A 98 6.66 -3.80 -17.20
N ASP A 99 7.13 -3.82 -15.95
CA ASP A 99 7.10 -2.65 -15.07
C ASP A 99 8.50 -2.05 -14.87
N GLN A 100 9.26 -1.92 -15.96
CA GLN A 100 10.60 -1.33 -15.95
C GLN A 100 10.70 -0.20 -16.97
N ILE A 101 10.86 1.03 -16.50
CA ILE A 101 11.21 2.17 -17.34
C ILE A 101 12.72 2.23 -17.53
N ILE A 102 13.14 2.57 -18.74
CA ILE A 102 14.54 2.66 -19.10
C ILE A 102 14.93 4.12 -19.29
N PHE A 103 15.86 4.57 -18.47
CA PHE A 103 16.46 5.89 -18.56
C PHE A 103 17.81 5.81 -19.27
N THR A 104 18.11 6.82 -20.07
CA THR A 104 19.38 6.98 -20.76
C THR A 104 19.95 8.36 -20.47
N MET A 105 21.25 8.41 -20.20
CA MET A 105 21.95 9.63 -19.76
C MET A 105 23.42 9.60 -20.14
N SER A 106 24.07 10.76 -20.11
CA SER A 106 25.50 10.88 -20.42
C SER A 106 26.38 10.42 -19.26
N ILE A 107 27.33 9.52 -19.53
CA ILE A 107 28.25 8.96 -18.52
C ILE A 107 29.13 10.05 -17.91
N ASN A 108 29.68 10.95 -18.73
CA ASN A 108 30.61 11.95 -18.21
C ASN A 108 29.88 13.03 -17.39
N ASP A 109 28.65 13.40 -17.77
CA ASP A 109 27.85 14.36 -16.97
C ASP A 109 27.53 13.80 -15.58
N MET A 110 27.16 12.52 -15.50
CA MET A 110 26.95 11.84 -14.23
C MET A 110 28.19 11.86 -13.34
N VAL A 111 29.36 11.55 -13.92
CA VAL A 111 30.62 11.51 -13.17
C VAL A 111 31.04 12.92 -12.73
N GLU A 112 30.81 13.94 -13.56
CA GLU A 112 31.12 15.34 -13.23
C GLU A 112 30.24 15.88 -12.10
N LYS A 113 28.95 15.53 -12.05
CA LYS A 113 28.00 16.03 -11.05
C LYS A 113 27.95 15.22 -9.77
N MET A 114 27.90 13.89 -9.88
CA MET A 114 27.71 12.98 -8.75
C MET A 114 29.01 12.29 -8.29
N GLY A 115 30.08 12.36 -9.10
CA GLY A 115 31.37 11.71 -8.81
C GLY A 115 31.41 10.21 -9.10
N ARG A 116 30.27 9.59 -9.45
CA ARG A 116 30.18 8.18 -9.83
C ARG A 116 29.09 7.95 -10.87
N LYS A 117 28.99 6.72 -11.38
CA LYS A 117 27.85 6.31 -12.19
C LYS A 117 26.68 5.88 -11.31
N LEU A 118 25.47 5.98 -11.85
CA LEU A 118 24.29 5.40 -11.23
C LEU A 118 24.47 3.90 -11.10
N MET A 119 24.09 3.39 -9.94
CA MET A 119 24.16 1.99 -9.58
C MET A 119 22.82 1.53 -9.02
N THR A 120 22.68 0.22 -8.87
CA THR A 120 21.52 -0.39 -8.21
C THR A 120 21.30 0.24 -6.84
N GLY A 121 20.06 0.65 -6.58
CA GLY A 121 19.64 1.25 -5.31
C GLY A 121 19.55 2.78 -5.31
N ASP A 122 20.14 3.48 -6.29
CA ASP A 122 19.89 4.91 -6.50
C ASP A 122 18.40 5.15 -6.81
N VAL A 123 17.84 6.25 -6.33
CA VAL A 123 16.43 6.61 -6.57
C VAL A 123 16.36 7.87 -7.42
N ILE A 124 15.47 7.86 -8.40
CA ILE A 124 15.24 8.93 -9.35
C ILE A 124 13.82 9.46 -9.13
N GLU A 125 13.72 10.77 -8.96
CA GLU A 125 12.47 11.52 -8.90
C GLU A 125 12.27 12.27 -10.22
N LEU A 126 11.04 12.26 -10.73
CA LEU A 126 10.64 12.95 -11.96
C LEU A 126 9.77 14.18 -11.65
N PRO A 127 10.30 15.41 -11.74
CA PRO A 127 9.55 16.63 -11.41
C PRO A 127 8.37 16.91 -12.34
N HIS A 128 8.33 16.30 -13.53
CA HIS A 128 7.25 16.51 -14.51
C HIS A 128 6.17 15.43 -14.47
N MET A 129 6.39 14.31 -13.76
CA MET A 129 5.39 13.26 -13.55
C MET A 129 4.80 13.36 -12.14
N ARG A 130 4.42 14.59 -11.74
CA ARG A 130 3.73 14.79 -10.47
C ARG A 130 2.30 14.35 -10.60
N GLU A 131 1.82 13.61 -9.62
CA GLU A 131 0.44 13.17 -9.52
C GLU A 131 -0.33 14.21 -8.73
N ASP A 132 -1.27 14.90 -9.39
CA ASP A 132 -2.12 15.95 -8.82
C ASP A 132 -3.56 15.48 -8.55
N LEU A 133 -3.96 14.34 -9.12
CA LEU A 133 -5.29 13.73 -8.96
C LEU A 133 -5.32 12.72 -7.82
N LEU A 134 -4.88 13.14 -6.64
CA LEU A 134 -5.03 12.31 -5.45
C LEU A 134 -6.52 12.16 -5.07
N LEU A 135 -6.84 11.12 -4.31
CA LEU A 135 -8.22 10.86 -3.84
C LEU A 135 -8.77 11.99 -2.94
N ASP A 136 -7.88 12.80 -2.37
CA ASP A 136 -8.22 13.96 -1.54
C ASP A 136 -7.95 15.25 -2.33
N GLU A 137 -8.96 16.12 -2.43
CA GLU A 137 -8.94 17.33 -3.26
C GLU A 137 -7.93 18.38 -2.74
N ASP A 138 -7.62 18.35 -1.43
CA ASP A 138 -6.69 19.28 -0.80
C ASP A 138 -5.25 18.73 -0.66
N ALA A 139 -4.99 17.50 -1.09
CA ALA A 139 -3.67 16.89 -0.96
C ALA A 139 -2.65 17.51 -1.95
N PRO A 140 -1.45 17.93 -1.51
CA PRO A 140 -0.42 18.42 -2.41
C PRO A 140 0.05 17.34 -3.39
N ALA A 141 0.30 17.77 -4.63
CA ALA A 141 0.74 16.87 -5.70
C ALA A 141 2.06 16.16 -5.35
N VAL A 142 2.11 14.85 -5.58
CA VAL A 142 3.24 13.99 -5.19
C VAL A 142 4.11 13.65 -6.36
N ASN A 143 5.42 13.58 -6.10
CA ASN A 143 6.38 13.19 -7.12
C ASN A 143 6.49 11.67 -7.17
N GLN A 144 6.62 11.13 -8.37
CA GLN A 144 6.83 9.70 -8.55
C GLN A 144 8.32 9.35 -8.43
N TYR A 145 8.60 8.31 -7.65
CA TYR A 145 9.94 7.81 -7.39
C TYR A 145 10.20 6.49 -8.12
N TRP A 146 11.41 6.35 -8.64
CA TRP A 146 11.86 5.20 -9.41
C TRP A 146 13.19 4.68 -8.86
N VAL A 147 13.27 3.41 -8.49
CA VAL A 147 14.52 2.79 -8.02
C VAL A 147 15.27 2.14 -9.17
N VAL A 148 16.58 2.41 -9.24
CA VAL A 148 17.50 1.77 -10.18
C VAL A 148 17.69 0.30 -9.80
N GLN A 149 17.36 -0.62 -10.71
CA GLN A 149 17.59 -2.06 -10.54
C GLN A 149 18.89 -2.51 -11.17
N ASP A 150 19.15 -2.06 -12.40
CA ASP A 150 20.34 -2.44 -13.15
C ASP A 150 20.78 -1.30 -14.06
N ALA A 151 22.08 -1.23 -14.31
CA ALA A 151 22.67 -0.22 -15.14
C ALA A 151 23.75 -0.81 -16.06
N SER A 152 23.67 -0.46 -17.34
CA SER A 152 24.51 -1.01 -18.39
C SER A 152 24.92 0.08 -19.39
N LYS A 153 25.93 -0.20 -20.22
CA LYS A 153 26.31 0.68 -21.33
C LYS A 153 25.30 0.50 -22.45
N ALA A 154 24.72 1.59 -22.95
CA ALA A 154 23.79 1.50 -24.07
C ALA A 154 24.54 1.07 -25.36
N ALA A 155 23.93 0.18 -26.14
CA ALA A 155 24.53 -0.31 -27.38
C ALA A 155 24.71 0.80 -28.44
N GLU A 156 23.83 1.80 -28.44
CA GLU A 156 23.88 2.97 -29.34
C GLU A 156 24.92 4.02 -28.91
N GLY A 157 25.47 3.90 -27.70
CA GLY A 157 26.35 4.91 -27.10
C GLY A 157 27.84 4.72 -27.37
N PHE A 158 28.23 3.81 -28.27
CA PHE A 158 29.64 3.51 -28.54
C PHE A 158 30.19 4.38 -29.67
N ASP A 159 31.34 5.02 -29.42
CA ASP A 159 32.08 5.74 -30.46
C ASP A 159 32.83 4.76 -31.41
N PRO A 160 33.39 5.25 -32.54
CA PRO A 160 34.22 4.42 -33.42
C PRO A 160 35.47 3.81 -32.74
N GLY A 161 35.92 4.40 -31.64
CA GLY A 161 36.99 3.88 -30.78
C GLY A 161 36.51 2.85 -29.75
N TRP A 162 35.23 2.48 -29.77
CA TRP A 162 34.54 1.56 -28.87
C TRP A 162 34.45 2.03 -27.40
N TRP A 163 34.50 3.34 -27.16
CA TRP A 163 34.21 3.93 -25.86
C TRP A 163 32.71 4.22 -25.69
N PRO A 164 32.13 3.90 -24.52
CA PRO A 164 30.75 4.21 -24.23
C PRO A 164 30.59 5.66 -23.73
N HIS A 165 29.56 6.33 -24.24
CA HIS A 165 29.14 7.68 -23.81
C HIS A 165 27.78 7.67 -23.09
N ILE A 166 26.93 6.70 -23.38
CA ILE A 166 25.56 6.61 -22.85
C ILE A 166 25.47 5.53 -21.78
N TRP A 167 24.87 5.88 -20.66
CA TRP A 167 24.50 4.99 -19.57
C TRP A 167 23.01 4.69 -19.64
N ARG A 168 22.66 3.40 -19.69
CA ARG A 168 21.30 2.91 -19.69
C ARG A 168 20.97 2.33 -18.33
N VAL A 169 19.88 2.79 -17.74
CA VAL A 169 19.45 2.41 -16.41
C VAL A 169 18.04 1.88 -16.47
N ARG A 170 17.82 0.68 -15.93
CA ARG A 170 16.48 0.08 -15.78
C ARG A 170 15.99 0.37 -14.38
N CYS A 171 14.83 1.01 -14.29
CA CYS A 171 14.22 1.40 -13.04
C CYS A 171 12.85 0.76 -12.90
N LYS A 172 12.46 0.50 -11.66
CA LYS A 172 11.10 0.09 -11.27
C LYS A 172 10.50 1.21 -10.41
N GLN A 173 9.18 1.36 -10.42
CA GLN A 173 8.51 2.26 -9.48
C GLN A 173 8.88 1.92 -8.03
N LEU A 174 9.16 2.95 -7.23
CA LEU A 174 9.46 2.78 -5.82
C LEU A 174 8.20 2.27 -5.10
N GLN A 175 8.36 1.20 -4.33
CA GLN A 175 7.32 0.73 -3.42
C GLN A 175 7.63 1.23 -2.01
N ASP A 176 6.60 1.64 -1.27
CA ASP A 176 6.72 1.99 0.14
C ASP A 176 7.18 0.76 0.92
N THR A 177 8.45 0.75 1.29
CA THR A 177 9.11 -0.31 2.04
C THR A 177 10.04 0.38 3.03
N GLN A 178 10.22 -0.23 4.22
CA GLN A 178 11.08 0.32 5.26
C GLN A 178 12.49 0.69 4.78
N GLU A 179 12.98 0.02 3.72
CA GLU A 179 14.27 0.32 3.09
C GLU A 179 14.41 1.76 2.60
N TYR A 180 13.30 2.41 2.20
CA TYR A 180 13.30 3.77 1.63
C TYR A 180 12.74 4.80 2.59
N SER A 181 12.70 4.49 3.89
CA SER A 181 12.21 5.39 4.95
C SER A 181 13.00 6.71 5.02
N ASP A 182 14.26 6.72 4.60
CA ASP A 182 15.09 7.94 4.51
C ASP A 182 14.60 8.93 3.43
N ILE A 183 13.90 8.45 2.40
CA ILE A 183 13.33 9.28 1.32
C ILE A 183 11.85 9.57 1.60
N LEU A 184 11.10 8.56 2.04
CA LEU A 184 9.65 8.65 2.21
C LEU A 184 9.23 9.22 3.57
N GLY A 185 10.14 9.25 4.55
CA GLY A 185 9.81 9.53 5.95
C GLY A 185 9.38 8.27 6.70
N THR A 186 9.35 8.37 8.04
CA THR A 186 8.94 7.26 8.91
C THR A 186 7.41 7.11 8.96
N GLY A 187 6.68 8.18 8.60
CA GLY A 187 5.23 8.30 8.72
C GLY A 187 4.79 8.78 10.11
N GLU A 188 5.73 9.18 10.95
CA GLU A 188 5.44 9.70 12.30
C GLU A 188 5.06 11.20 12.27
N GLU A 189 5.58 11.94 11.28
CA GLU A 189 5.27 13.36 11.10
C GLU A 189 4.17 13.56 10.05
N ALA A 190 3.25 14.50 10.29
CA ALA A 190 2.10 14.75 9.41
C ALA A 190 2.49 15.15 7.98
N ASP A 191 3.69 15.74 7.81
CA ASP A 191 4.23 16.20 6.52
C ASP A 191 5.06 15.11 5.79
N ASP A 192 5.23 13.93 6.39
CA ASP A 192 6.00 12.84 5.77
C ASP A 192 5.33 12.37 4.47
N LEU A 193 6.13 12.24 3.41
CA LEU A 193 5.68 11.78 2.10
C LEU A 193 4.96 10.43 2.16
N LYS A 194 5.33 9.59 3.12
CA LYS A 194 4.70 8.31 3.41
C LYS A 194 3.24 8.45 3.83
N ASN A 195 2.88 9.47 4.61
CA ASN A 195 1.48 9.69 5.01
C ASN A 195 0.61 10.12 3.83
N LEU A 196 1.24 10.69 2.81
CA LEU A 196 0.56 11.23 1.65
C LEU A 196 0.50 10.23 0.47
N LEU A 197 1.52 9.38 0.36
CA LEU A 197 1.61 8.31 -0.65
C LEU A 197 0.93 7.00 -0.20
N SER A 198 0.92 6.73 1.10
CA SER A 198 0.46 5.45 1.64
C SER A 198 -1.00 5.55 2.08
N THR A 199 -1.90 4.86 1.38
CA THR A 199 -3.28 4.63 1.83
C THR A 199 -3.34 3.84 3.13
N TYR A 200 -2.23 3.29 3.62
CA TYR A 200 -2.19 2.43 4.80
C TYR A 200 -2.75 3.10 6.06
N ASN A 201 -2.39 4.35 6.35
CA ASN A 201 -2.95 5.05 7.51
C ASN A 201 -4.44 5.36 7.34
N LYS A 202 -4.87 5.63 6.10
CA LYS A 202 -6.29 5.81 5.78
C LYS A 202 -7.05 4.49 5.90
N GLU A 203 -6.45 3.37 5.49
CA GLU A 203 -7.00 2.02 5.65
C GLU A 203 -7.06 1.61 7.12
N LEU A 204 -6.06 1.97 7.93
CA LEU A 204 -6.05 1.74 9.37
C LEU A 204 -7.15 2.58 10.05
N GLN A 205 -7.25 3.86 9.71
CA GLN A 205 -8.32 4.73 10.20
C GLN A 205 -9.71 4.27 9.78
N ILE A 206 -9.87 3.80 8.53
CA ILE A 206 -11.13 3.20 8.06
C ILE A 206 -11.43 1.92 8.85
N ASN A 207 -10.42 1.08 9.10
CA ASN A 207 -10.60 -0.14 9.88
C ASN A 207 -10.97 0.17 11.34
N ASP A 208 -10.26 1.10 11.98
CA ASP A 208 -10.53 1.55 13.34
C ASP A 208 -11.91 2.21 13.43
N ALA A 209 -12.30 3.04 12.46
CA ALA A 209 -13.64 3.63 12.40
C ALA A 209 -14.73 2.57 12.17
N ILE A 210 -14.49 1.55 11.34
CA ILE A 210 -15.41 0.42 11.17
C ILE A 210 -15.52 -0.39 12.47
N VAL A 211 -14.41 -0.60 13.17
CA VAL A 211 -14.39 -1.31 14.45
C VAL A 211 -15.09 -0.50 15.54
N GLU A 212 -14.90 0.82 15.58
CA GLU A 212 -15.57 1.73 16.50
C GLU A 212 -17.07 1.80 16.20
N GLU A 213 -17.47 1.97 14.94
CA GLU A 213 -18.87 1.92 14.51
C GLU A 213 -19.49 0.54 14.81
N ALA A 214 -18.74 -0.55 14.63
CA ALA A 214 -19.18 -1.89 15.00
C ALA A 214 -19.32 -2.07 16.52
N GLN A 215 -18.46 -1.44 17.31
CA GLN A 215 -18.55 -1.43 18.78
C GLN A 215 -19.74 -0.59 19.26
N GLU A 216 -20.04 0.55 18.63
CA GLU A 216 -21.23 1.35 18.94
C GLU A 216 -22.52 0.63 18.52
N ASN A 217 -22.53 0.02 17.34
CA ASN A 217 -23.68 -0.72 16.84
C ASN A 217 -23.89 -2.06 17.53
N VAL A 218 -22.85 -2.64 18.14
CA VAL A 218 -22.90 -3.91 18.89
C VAL A 218 -22.09 -3.78 20.19
N PRO A 219 -22.59 -3.06 21.21
CA PRO A 219 -21.86 -2.72 22.45
C PRO A 219 -21.53 -3.91 23.37
N GLY A 220 -21.83 -5.13 22.94
CA GLY A 220 -21.57 -6.31 23.73
C GLY A 220 -22.09 -7.60 23.11
N LYS A 221 -21.66 -8.71 23.72
CA LYS A 221 -21.85 -10.11 23.31
C LYS A 221 -23.29 -10.54 23.00
N TYR A 222 -24.29 -9.75 23.36
CA TYR A 222 -25.71 -10.08 23.20
C TYR A 222 -26.57 -8.93 22.68
N TRP A 223 -25.96 -7.95 22.01
CA TRP A 223 -26.72 -6.94 21.29
C TRP A 223 -27.28 -7.56 20.00
N ASP A 224 -28.60 -7.61 19.91
CA ASP A 224 -29.30 -8.27 18.83
C ASP A 224 -29.22 -7.43 17.54
N TYR A 225 -28.39 -7.87 16.58
CA TYR A 225 -28.35 -7.30 15.23
C TYR A 225 -29.72 -7.36 14.52
N ARG A 226 -30.67 -8.17 15.01
CA ARG A 226 -32.02 -8.30 14.44
C ARG A 226 -32.93 -7.12 14.79
N THR A 227 -32.61 -6.33 15.82
CA THR A 227 -33.41 -5.13 16.13
C THR A 227 -33.31 -4.07 15.04
N ASN A 228 -32.27 -4.13 14.18
CA ASN A 228 -32.09 -3.21 13.06
C ASN A 228 -31.90 -3.88 11.69
N ASN A 229 -32.11 -5.19 11.54
CA ASN A 229 -32.23 -5.79 10.20
C ASN A 229 -33.18 -6.99 10.14
N LEU A 230 -34.34 -6.72 9.53
CA LEU A 230 -35.22 -7.63 8.79
C LEU A 230 -35.72 -8.88 9.54
N GLN A 231 -36.91 -8.71 10.10
CA GLN A 231 -38.01 -9.67 10.23
C GLN A 231 -37.70 -11.08 9.73
N TYR A 232 -37.76 -12.11 10.59
CA TYR A 232 -38.53 -13.34 10.40
C TYR A 232 -38.28 -14.33 11.58
N ALA A 233 -39.17 -14.29 12.57
CA ALA A 233 -39.72 -15.46 13.26
C ALA A 233 -41.00 -15.01 13.98
N PRO A 234 -42.12 -15.74 13.90
CA PRO A 234 -43.30 -15.44 14.71
C PRO A 234 -42.97 -15.63 16.20
N GLU A 235 -43.47 -14.70 17.00
CA GLU A 235 -43.23 -14.58 18.45
C GLU A 235 -43.53 -15.90 19.18
N GLY A 236 -42.53 -16.49 19.85
CA GLY A 236 -42.71 -17.52 20.87
C GLY A 236 -42.30 -18.96 20.53
N GLN A 237 -41.52 -19.21 19.47
CA GLN A 237 -41.10 -20.60 19.13
C GLN A 237 -39.59 -20.80 18.90
N HIS A 238 -38.73 -19.82 19.15
CA HIS A 238 -37.28 -20.04 19.14
C HIS A 238 -36.64 -19.89 20.54
N PRO A 239 -35.79 -20.83 20.99
CA PRO A 239 -34.93 -20.64 22.18
C PRO A 239 -33.95 -19.46 22.07
N LYS A 240 -33.90 -18.81 20.90
CA LYS A 240 -33.05 -17.67 20.55
C LYS A 240 -33.82 -16.33 20.52
N ASP A 241 -35.06 -16.31 21.02
CA ASP A 241 -35.90 -15.09 21.18
C ASP A 241 -35.75 -14.48 22.59
N VAL A 242 -34.75 -14.94 23.35
CA VAL A 242 -34.48 -14.43 24.69
C VAL A 242 -33.59 -13.20 24.55
N ASP A 243 -34.15 -12.03 24.82
CA ASP A 243 -33.39 -10.79 24.95
C ASP A 243 -32.47 -10.88 26.18
N MET A 244 -31.22 -11.27 25.93
CA MET A 244 -30.18 -11.43 26.94
C MET A 244 -29.85 -10.14 27.71
N ALA A 245 -30.20 -8.95 27.18
CA ALA A 245 -30.04 -7.69 27.90
C ALA A 245 -31.01 -7.59 29.10
N THR A 246 -32.12 -8.33 29.06
CA THR A 246 -33.12 -8.41 30.14
C THR A 246 -32.96 -9.63 31.03
N VAL A 247 -32.07 -10.56 30.68
CA VAL A 247 -31.84 -11.79 31.45
C VAL A 247 -31.13 -11.46 32.76
N ALA A 248 -31.73 -11.90 33.87
CA ALA A 248 -31.13 -11.75 35.19
C ALA A 248 -29.78 -12.48 35.26
N SER A 249 -28.77 -11.81 35.83
CA SER A 249 -27.40 -12.34 35.93
C SER A 249 -26.89 -12.33 37.37
N GLY A 250 -25.97 -13.25 37.68
CA GLY A 250 -25.32 -13.31 38.99
C GLY A 250 -24.59 -14.62 39.27
N THR A 251 -24.04 -14.74 40.47
CA THR A 251 -23.23 -15.90 40.90
C THR A 251 -24.05 -17.02 41.56
N ARG A 252 -25.35 -16.82 41.77
CA ARG A 252 -26.27 -17.77 42.40
C ARG A 252 -27.64 -17.70 41.72
N PHE A 253 -28.33 -18.84 41.63
CA PHE A 253 -29.68 -18.87 41.07
C PHE A 253 -30.68 -18.18 42.01
N PRO A 254 -31.73 -17.53 41.47
CA PRO A 254 -32.84 -17.02 42.26
C PRO A 254 -33.51 -18.13 43.08
N SER A 255 -33.95 -17.80 44.29
CA SER A 255 -34.63 -18.75 45.18
C SER A 255 -36.07 -19.07 44.75
N ASN A 256 -36.70 -18.21 43.96
CA ASN A 256 -38.06 -18.40 43.45
C ASN A 256 -38.15 -18.03 41.95
N PRO A 257 -37.61 -18.85 41.04
CA PRO A 257 -37.66 -18.58 39.61
C PRO A 257 -39.02 -18.94 39.00
N ALA A 258 -39.47 -18.13 38.05
CA ALA A 258 -40.63 -18.45 37.23
C ALA A 258 -40.30 -19.59 36.24
N GLU A 259 -41.29 -20.40 35.89
CA GLU A 259 -41.11 -21.46 34.90
C GLU A 259 -40.71 -20.87 33.53
N ASN A 260 -39.76 -21.53 32.86
CA ASN A 260 -39.10 -21.09 31.62
C ASN A 260 -38.26 -19.81 31.73
N SER A 261 -37.97 -19.31 32.94
CA SER A 261 -37.06 -18.17 33.11
C SER A 261 -35.61 -18.53 32.76
N TYR A 262 -34.88 -17.53 32.25
CA TYR A 262 -33.47 -17.63 31.91
C TYR A 262 -32.61 -16.92 32.96
N PHE A 263 -31.42 -17.45 33.24
CA PHE A 263 -30.47 -16.85 34.17
C PHE A 263 -29.03 -17.06 33.70
N LEU A 264 -28.25 -15.97 33.66
CA LEU A 264 -26.84 -16.00 33.26
C LEU A 264 -25.92 -16.11 34.49
N ARG A 265 -25.19 -17.22 34.57
CA ARG A 265 -24.20 -17.46 35.63
C ARG A 265 -22.85 -16.88 35.24
N THR A 266 -22.40 -15.88 36.01
CA THR A 266 -21.15 -15.13 35.76
C THR A 266 -19.95 -15.66 36.55
N ASP A 267 -20.12 -16.73 37.33
CA ASP A 267 -19.06 -17.39 38.10
C ASP A 267 -18.27 -18.44 37.29
N TYR A 268 -18.73 -18.78 36.09
CA TYR A 268 -18.04 -19.69 35.17
C TYR A 268 -17.24 -18.91 34.12
N ASN A 269 -16.12 -19.47 33.68
CA ASN A 269 -15.40 -18.97 32.50
C ASN A 269 -15.38 -20.06 31.41
N PRO A 270 -16.09 -19.88 30.28
CA PRO A 270 -16.99 -18.77 29.96
C PRO A 270 -18.29 -18.78 30.78
N ASN A 271 -18.95 -17.60 30.86
CA ASN A 271 -20.26 -17.45 31.48
C ASN A 271 -21.28 -18.42 30.85
N ARG A 272 -22.20 -18.95 31.65
CA ARG A 272 -23.12 -20.01 31.21
C ARG A 272 -24.59 -19.61 31.37
N LEU A 273 -25.39 -19.85 30.34
CA LEU A 273 -26.83 -19.59 30.34
C LEU A 273 -27.61 -20.82 30.79
N PHE A 274 -28.56 -20.63 31.70
CA PHE A 274 -29.45 -21.67 32.19
C PHE A 274 -30.92 -21.29 32.01
N GLN A 275 -31.78 -22.28 31.79
CA GLN A 275 -33.24 -22.14 31.79
C GLN A 275 -33.86 -22.97 32.91
N TYR A 276 -34.81 -22.40 33.65
CA TYR A 276 -35.57 -23.10 34.67
C TYR A 276 -36.74 -23.86 34.04
N GLN A 277 -36.74 -25.19 34.15
CA GLN A 277 -37.83 -26.04 33.65
C GLN A 277 -38.26 -27.01 34.77
N GLY A 278 -39.56 -27.04 35.08
CA GLY A 278 -40.11 -27.82 36.18
C GLY A 278 -39.52 -27.41 37.54
N ILE A 279 -38.53 -28.16 38.01
CA ILE A 279 -37.92 -27.98 39.35
C ILE A 279 -36.41 -27.68 39.23
N LYS A 280 -35.82 -27.73 38.03
CA LYS A 280 -34.37 -27.73 37.83
C LYS A 280 -33.92 -26.69 36.79
N TRP A 281 -32.72 -26.17 36.99
CA TRP A 281 -32.00 -25.39 35.99
C TRP A 281 -31.27 -26.31 35.01
N TYR A 282 -31.54 -26.12 33.72
CA TYR A 282 -30.88 -26.80 32.62
C TYR A 282 -29.92 -25.85 31.93
N LYS A 283 -28.69 -26.31 31.68
CA LYS A 283 -27.71 -25.54 30.90
C LYS A 283 -28.19 -25.48 29.45
N ILE A 284 -28.28 -24.28 28.91
CA ILE A 284 -28.61 -24.04 27.50
C ILE A 284 -27.33 -23.83 26.69
N GLU A 285 -26.43 -22.98 27.18
CA GLU A 285 -25.24 -22.56 26.41
C GLU A 285 -24.04 -22.25 27.31
N ASP A 286 -22.83 -22.52 26.82
CA ASP A 286 -21.54 -22.24 27.46
C ASP A 286 -20.47 -21.72 26.49
N SER A 287 -20.86 -21.04 25.41
CA SER A 287 -19.90 -20.51 24.44
C SER A 287 -19.14 -19.28 24.97
N ASP A 288 -17.83 -19.24 24.74
CA ASP A 288 -16.94 -18.13 25.09
C ASP A 288 -17.12 -16.91 24.19
N GLY A 289 -17.81 -17.05 23.06
CA GLY A 289 -17.99 -15.97 22.11
C GLY A 289 -16.74 -15.71 21.27
N GLY A 290 -15.91 -16.74 21.03
CA GLY A 290 -14.96 -16.69 19.94
C GLY A 290 -15.69 -16.34 18.64
N TRP A 291 -15.19 -15.32 17.94
CA TRP A 291 -15.66 -15.01 16.59
C TRP A 291 -15.33 -16.20 15.69
N GLU A 292 -16.32 -17.04 15.43
CA GLU A 292 -16.22 -17.99 14.32
C GLU A 292 -16.72 -17.30 13.06
N VAL A 293 -15.95 -17.44 11.98
CA VAL A 293 -16.35 -16.93 10.66
C VAL A 293 -17.65 -17.62 10.29
N GLY A 294 -18.75 -16.86 10.31
CA GLY A 294 -20.09 -17.34 10.00
C GLY A 294 -20.21 -17.65 8.51
N ASN A 295 -19.68 -18.80 8.10
CA ASN A 295 -19.82 -19.30 6.74
C ASN A 295 -21.24 -19.89 6.57
N HIS A 296 -22.27 -19.07 6.74
CA HIS A 296 -23.63 -19.47 6.38
C HIS A 296 -23.88 -19.12 4.91
N LEU A 297 -24.19 -20.15 4.10
CA LEU A 297 -24.70 -19.92 2.76
C LEU A 297 -26.03 -19.15 2.85
N HIS A 298 -25.98 -17.85 2.55
CA HIS A 298 -27.17 -17.06 2.33
C HIS A 298 -27.83 -17.52 1.02
N HIS A 299 -28.85 -18.38 1.15
CA HIS A 299 -29.60 -18.92 0.01
C HIS A 299 -30.64 -17.94 -0.56
N LYS A 300 -30.62 -16.66 -0.14
CA LYS A 300 -31.52 -15.59 -0.63
C LYS A 300 -30.77 -14.26 -0.69
N PHE A 301 -31.09 -13.46 -1.70
CA PHE A 301 -30.59 -12.10 -1.85
C PHE A 301 -31.01 -11.24 -0.66
N ILE A 302 -30.09 -10.41 -0.16
CA ILE A 302 -30.37 -9.37 0.82
C ILE A 302 -31.13 -8.26 0.09
N ASN A 303 -32.40 -8.06 0.44
CA ASN A 303 -33.25 -7.02 -0.14
C ASN A 303 -33.31 -5.85 0.84
N ASN A 304 -32.63 -4.74 0.52
CA ASN A 304 -32.68 -3.51 1.32
C ASN A 304 -33.83 -2.61 0.84
N ASP A 305 -34.87 -2.47 1.65
CA ASP A 305 -36.06 -1.64 1.36
C ASP A 305 -35.94 -0.21 1.92
N GLY A 306 -34.76 0.18 2.42
CA GLY A 306 -34.49 1.51 3.00
C GLY A 306 -34.52 2.65 1.98
N VAL A 307 -34.69 3.89 2.46
CA VAL A 307 -34.67 5.11 1.63
C VAL A 307 -33.39 5.87 1.93
N VAL A 308 -32.60 6.17 0.89
CA VAL A 308 -31.37 6.96 1.00
C VAL A 308 -31.69 8.41 0.62
N LYS A 309 -31.26 9.35 1.47
CA LYS A 309 -31.26 10.78 1.16
C LYS A 309 -29.93 11.16 0.54
N LEU A 310 -29.96 11.70 -0.66
CA LEU A 310 -28.79 12.23 -1.36
C LEU A 310 -28.53 13.68 -0.87
N GLU A 311 -27.30 14.15 -1.03
CA GLU A 311 -26.87 15.50 -0.60
C GLU A 311 -27.63 16.64 -1.29
N ASP A 312 -28.25 16.37 -2.43
CA ASP A 312 -29.11 17.30 -3.17
C ASP A 312 -30.54 17.42 -2.58
N GLY A 313 -30.81 16.74 -1.46
CA GLY A 313 -32.10 16.73 -0.77
C GLY A 313 -33.13 15.77 -1.39
N THR A 314 -32.77 15.02 -2.43
CA THR A 314 -33.66 14.03 -3.04
C THR A 314 -33.65 12.71 -2.28
N THR A 315 -34.80 12.03 -2.25
CA THR A 315 -34.96 10.71 -1.60
C THR A 315 -35.08 9.64 -2.67
N ILE A 316 -34.21 8.63 -2.63
CA ILE A 316 -34.28 7.45 -3.49
C ILE A 316 -34.60 6.22 -2.64
N ALA A 317 -35.60 5.45 -3.06
CA ALA A 317 -35.85 4.14 -2.47
C ALA A 317 -34.71 3.21 -2.90
N GLY A 318 -34.09 2.49 -1.96
CA GLY A 318 -32.97 1.57 -2.19
C GLY A 318 -33.28 0.46 -3.21
N LYS A 319 -34.57 0.22 -3.46
CA LYS A 319 -35.06 -0.63 -4.55
C LYS A 319 -35.20 0.15 -5.86
N VAL A 320 -34.09 0.41 -6.52
CA VAL A 320 -34.09 0.94 -7.89
C VAL A 320 -33.22 0.10 -8.81
N ASN A 321 -33.78 -0.30 -9.95
CA ASN A 321 -33.01 -0.91 -11.04
C ASN A 321 -31.89 0.04 -11.47
N LEU A 322 -30.71 -0.49 -11.83
CA LEU A 322 -29.53 0.29 -12.20
C LEU A 322 -29.81 1.35 -13.28
N SER A 323 -30.75 1.07 -14.19
CA SER A 323 -31.24 2.00 -15.24
C SER A 323 -32.04 3.20 -14.72
N LYS A 324 -32.47 3.21 -13.46
CA LYS A 324 -33.14 4.33 -12.79
C LYS A 324 -32.25 5.07 -11.79
N ALA A 325 -31.20 4.42 -11.28
CA ALA A 325 -30.25 5.01 -10.35
C ALA A 325 -29.33 6.03 -11.03
N VAL A 326 -28.92 5.76 -12.28
CA VAL A 326 -28.09 6.68 -13.07
C VAL A 326 -28.85 7.04 -14.35
N LYS A 327 -29.46 8.22 -14.36
CA LYS A 327 -29.92 8.83 -15.63
C LYS A 327 -28.73 9.53 -16.27
N PRO A 328 -28.42 9.30 -17.56
CA PRO A 328 -27.42 10.11 -18.25
C PRO A 328 -27.89 11.57 -18.21
N LYS A 329 -27.09 12.44 -17.58
CA LYS A 329 -27.20 13.89 -17.76
C LYS A 329 -26.53 14.23 -19.10
N VAL A 330 -27.18 15.12 -19.84
CA VAL A 330 -26.59 15.75 -21.02
C VAL A 330 -25.59 16.80 -20.52
N ASP A 331 -24.42 16.85 -21.15
CA ASP A 331 -23.22 17.65 -20.82
C ASP A 331 -23.47 18.97 -20.06
#